data_AF-A0A319DCH7-F1
#
_entry.id   AF-A0A319DCH7-F1
#
_cell.length_a   1.000
_cell.length_b   1.000
_cell.length_c   1.000
_cell.angle_alpha   90.00
_cell.angle_beta   90.00
_cell.angle_gamma   90.00
#
_symmetry.space_group_name_H-M   'P 1'
#
loop_
_entity.id
_entity.type
_entity.pdbx_description
1 polymer ?
#
loop_
_entity_poly.entity_id
_entity_poly.type
_entity_poly.pdbx_seq_one_letter_code
_entity_poly.pdbx_strand_id
1 'polypeptide(L)'
;MSYTIHLTIKNTSHNDQLKLVEKAILSGDASTIRANHNGAHDLLMESSGSSGILPFKTSAGEFFSAVLGIHNYHPWADVQVNLAAGETAYVVELTPSKTLT
;
A
#
# COMPACT_ATOMS: atom_id res chain seq x y z
N MET A 1 -1.20 -6.16 21.01
CA MET A 1 -2.59 -5.99 20.51
C MET A 1 -2.49 -5.99 19.01
N SER A 2 -3.32 -6.79 18.34
CA SER A 2 -3.37 -6.83 16.89
C SER A 2 -4.25 -5.70 16.34
N TYR A 3 -3.97 -5.31 15.11
CA TYR A 3 -4.65 -4.26 14.39
C TYR A 3 -5.04 -4.75 13.00
N THR A 4 -6.19 -4.29 12.51
CA THR A 4 -6.62 -4.55 11.14
C THR A 4 -6.97 -3.23 10.48
N ILE A 5 -6.39 -2.97 9.30
CA ILE A 5 -6.80 -1.88 8.42
C ILE A 5 -7.56 -2.49 7.25
N HIS A 6 -8.83 -2.09 7.10
CA HIS A 6 -9.68 -2.45 5.97
C HIS A 6 -9.53 -1.41 4.86
N LEU A 7 -8.97 -1.81 3.72
CA LEU A 7 -8.74 -0.95 2.57
C LEU A 7 -9.71 -1.29 1.44
N THR A 8 -10.46 -0.29 0.97
CA THR A 8 -11.23 -0.37 -0.28
C THR A 8 -10.63 0.58 -1.31
N ILE A 9 -10.41 0.09 -2.52
CA ILE A 9 -9.87 0.89 -3.62
C ILE A 9 -11.01 1.19 -4.58
N LYS A 10 -11.26 2.47 -4.82
CA LYS A 10 -12.26 2.93 -5.78
C LYS A 10 -11.55 3.68 -6.90
N ASN A 11 -11.54 3.11 -8.08
CA ASN A 11 -11.12 3.80 -9.28
C ASN A 11 -12.30 4.55 -9.88
N THR A 12 -12.27 5.88 -9.85
CA THR A 12 -13.32 6.73 -10.42
C THR A 12 -13.03 7.15 -11.87
N SER A 13 -11.87 6.79 -12.40
CA SER A 13 -11.48 7.08 -13.78
C SER A 13 -12.25 6.17 -14.75
N HIS A 14 -12.97 6.76 -15.70
CA HIS A 14 -13.83 6.00 -16.61
C HIS A 14 -13.08 5.14 -17.64
N ASN A 15 -11.84 5.52 -18.00
CA ASN A 15 -11.06 4.91 -19.08
C ASN A 15 -9.73 4.33 -18.64
N ASP A 16 -9.49 4.25 -17.33
CA ASP A 16 -8.23 3.75 -16.80
C ASP A 16 -8.49 2.56 -15.88
N GLN A 17 -7.66 1.51 -16.00
CA GLN A 17 -7.72 0.35 -15.13
C GLN A 17 -6.56 0.37 -14.15
N LEU A 18 -6.88 0.26 -12.86
CA LEU A 18 -5.88 0.06 -11.81
C LEU A 18 -5.61 -1.42 -11.62
N LYS A 19 -4.34 -1.79 -11.67
CA LYS A 19 -3.86 -3.14 -11.36
C LYS A 19 -2.97 -3.08 -10.14
N LEU A 20 -3.30 -3.87 -9.13
CA LEU A 20 -2.39 -4.14 -8.02
C LEU A 20 -1.22 -4.98 -8.54
N VAL A 21 0.00 -4.50 -8.34
CA VAL A 21 1.22 -5.13 -8.87
C VAL A 21 1.75 -6.16 -7.87
N GLU A 22 1.77 -5.80 -6.59
CA GLU A 22 2.27 -6.65 -5.51
C GLU A 22 1.64 -6.29 -4.17
N LYS A 23 1.92 -7.10 -3.15
CA LYS A 23 1.57 -6.85 -1.75
C LYS A 23 2.82 -7.11 -0.93
N ALA A 24 3.24 -6.16 -0.13
CA ALA A 24 4.36 -6.36 0.78
C ALA A 24 4.04 -5.87 2.19
N ILE A 25 4.63 -6.56 3.16
CA ILE A 25 4.59 -6.22 4.57
C ILE A 25 5.93 -5.59 4.94
N LEU A 26 5.84 -4.49 5.69
CA LEU A 26 6.94 -3.66 6.12
C LEU A 26 7.08 -3.80 7.65
N SER A 27 7.50 -5.00 8.08
CA SER A 27 7.95 -5.35 9.44
C SER A 27 8.38 -6.83 9.52
N GLY A 28 8.97 -7.21 10.65
CA GLY A 28 9.36 -8.60 10.95
C GLY A 28 8.34 -9.40 11.76
N ASP A 29 7.11 -8.90 11.98
CA ASP A 29 6.06 -9.66 12.66
C ASP A 29 5.21 -10.46 11.66
N ALA A 30 4.28 -11.29 12.16
CA ALA A 30 3.46 -12.16 11.30
C ALA A 30 2.31 -11.42 10.57
N SER A 31 2.50 -10.14 10.25
CA SER A 31 1.53 -9.33 9.50
C SER A 31 1.24 -9.92 8.11
N THR A 32 0.01 -9.73 7.62
CA THR A 32 -0.40 -10.25 6.30
C THR A 32 -1.35 -9.28 5.59
N ILE A 33 -1.29 -9.24 4.26
CA ILE A 33 -2.30 -8.58 3.42
C ILE A 33 -3.15 -9.65 2.74
N ARG A 34 -4.46 -9.65 3.00
CA ARG A 34 -5.42 -10.58 2.41
C ARG A 34 -6.33 -9.83 1.45
N ALA A 35 -6.57 -10.40 0.26
CA ALA A 35 -7.65 -9.93 -0.59
C ALA A 35 -8.97 -10.53 -0.09
N ASN A 36 -10.03 -9.73 -0.09
CA ASN A 36 -11.38 -10.20 0.21
C ASN A 36 -12.22 -10.32 -1.08
N HIS A 37 -13.42 -10.87 -0.93
CA HIS A 37 -14.32 -11.23 -2.04
C HIS A 37 -14.83 -10.03 -2.86
N ASN A 38 -14.68 -8.80 -2.34
CA ASN A 38 -15.21 -7.59 -2.96
C ASN A 38 -14.12 -6.71 -3.59
N GLY A 39 -12.90 -7.23 -3.75
CA GLY A 39 -11.76 -6.46 -4.25
C GLY A 39 -11.18 -5.47 -3.24
N ALA A 40 -11.60 -5.56 -1.97
CA ALA A 40 -10.96 -4.87 -0.86
C ALA A 40 -9.83 -5.74 -0.27
N HIS A 41 -9.02 -5.11 0.57
CA HIS A 41 -7.84 -5.70 1.18
C HIS A 41 -7.87 -5.50 2.69
N ASP A 42 -7.50 -6.54 3.43
CA ASP A 42 -7.29 -6.44 4.87
C ASP A 42 -5.79 -6.52 5.14
N LEU A 43 -5.25 -5.47 5.78
CA LEU A 43 -3.91 -5.48 6.35
C LEU A 43 -4.03 -5.87 7.83
N LEU A 44 -3.67 -7.11 8.14
CA LEU A 44 -3.64 -7.64 9.49
C LEU A 44 -2.24 -7.46 10.04
N MET A 45 -2.13 -6.83 11.20
CA MET A 45 -0.87 -6.57 11.90
C MET A 45 -0.93 -7.11 13.32
N GLU A 46 0.07 -7.91 13.70
CA GLU A 46 0.13 -8.50 15.04
C GLU A 46 0.47 -7.47 16.13
N SER A 47 1.15 -6.38 15.73
CA SER A 47 1.58 -5.33 16.63
C SER A 47 1.61 -3.94 15.99
N SER A 48 1.70 -2.89 16.82
CA SER A 48 2.08 -1.56 16.34
C SER A 48 3.56 -1.55 15.96
N GLY A 49 3.92 -0.79 14.94
CA GLY A 49 5.26 -0.75 14.37
C GLY A 49 5.35 -1.47 13.02
N SER A 50 4.24 -2.04 12.56
CA SER A 50 4.11 -2.68 11.25
C SER A 50 3.32 -1.82 10.26
N SER A 51 3.58 -2.06 8.98
CA SER A 51 2.86 -1.45 7.86
C SER A 51 2.79 -2.40 6.66
N GLY A 52 1.98 -2.05 5.68
CA GLY A 52 1.88 -2.74 4.41
C GLY A 52 1.87 -1.75 3.26
N ILE A 53 2.41 -2.18 2.13
CA ILE A 53 2.50 -1.38 0.91
C ILE A 53 1.86 -2.13 -0.26
N LEU A 54 1.11 -1.36 -1.05
CA LEU A 54 0.31 -1.82 -2.18
C LEU A 54 0.65 -0.95 -3.40
N PRO A 55 1.57 -1.38 -4.27
CA PRO A 55 1.87 -0.70 -5.53
C PRO A 55 0.81 -0.97 -6.59
N PHE A 56 0.41 0.06 -7.29
CA PHE A 56 -0.56 0.05 -8.37
C PHE A 56 0.08 0.52 -9.67
N LYS A 57 -0.41 -0.06 -10.77
CA LYS A 57 -0.12 0.37 -12.12
C LYS A 57 -1.42 0.76 -12.82
N THR A 58 -1.44 1.94 -13.43
CA THR A 58 -2.52 2.38 -14.31
C THR A 58 -2.37 1.76 -15.71
N SER A 59 -3.46 1.69 -16.47
CA SER A 59 -3.40 1.27 -17.87
C SER A 59 -2.67 2.28 -18.76
N ALA A 60 -2.61 3.55 -18.33
CA ALA A 60 -1.78 4.60 -18.92
C ALA A 60 -0.27 4.42 -18.64
N GLY A 61 0.11 3.51 -17.73
CA GLY A 61 1.50 3.17 -17.44
C GLY A 61 2.11 3.89 -16.24
N GLU A 62 1.32 4.65 -15.50
CA GLU A 62 1.75 5.31 -14.26
C GLU A 62 1.83 4.31 -13.11
N PHE A 63 2.76 4.55 -12.19
CA PHE A 63 2.94 3.76 -10.99
C PHE A 63 2.84 4.64 -9.75
N PHE A 64 2.15 4.13 -8.74
CA PHE A 64 2.06 4.73 -7.41
C PHE A 64 1.88 3.62 -6.38
N SER A 65 2.09 3.91 -5.10
CA SER A 65 1.85 2.99 -3.99
C SER A 65 0.99 3.64 -2.92
N ALA A 66 0.17 2.83 -2.26
CA ALA A 66 -0.45 3.18 -0.99
C ALA A 66 0.27 2.43 0.14
N VAL A 67 0.65 3.16 1.18
CA VAL A 67 1.27 2.61 2.40
C VAL A 67 0.34 2.87 3.57
N LEU A 68 0.12 1.85 4.40
CA LEU A 68 -0.79 1.89 5.55
C LEU A 68 -0.13 1.19 6.72
N GLY A 69 -0.29 1.70 7.94
CA GLY A 69 0.23 1.00 9.11
C GLY A 69 -0.23 1.59 10.43
N ILE A 70 0.34 1.06 11.51
CA ILE A 70 0.15 1.57 12.88
C ILE A 70 1.50 1.93 13.47
N HIS A 71 1.71 3.18 13.85
CA HIS A 71 2.92 3.65 14.51
C HIS A 71 2.57 4.25 15.88
N ASN A 72 3.26 3.83 16.95
CA ASN A 72 2.97 4.22 18.33
C ASN A 72 1.48 4.14 18.67
N TYR A 73 0.83 3.04 18.29
CA TYR A 73 -0.61 2.77 18.52
C TYR A 73 -1.59 3.66 17.74
N HIS A 74 -1.11 4.47 16.80
CA HIS A 74 -1.93 5.34 15.96
C HIS A 74 -1.86 4.91 14.49
N PRO A 75 -2.97 4.93 13.74
CA PRO A 75 -2.95 4.65 12.31
C PRO A 75 -2.24 5.75 11.53
N TRP A 76 -1.57 5.36 10.46
CA TRP A 76 -0.97 6.27 9.50
C TRP A 76 -1.13 5.73 8.07
N ALA A 77 -1.03 6.64 7.10
CA ALA A 77 -1.08 6.33 5.68
C ALA A 77 -0.19 7.29 4.90
N ASP A 78 0.36 6.81 3.79
CA ASP A 78 1.07 7.63 2.80
C ASP A 78 0.77 7.12 1.38
N VAL A 79 0.97 7.99 0.39
CA VAL A 79 0.85 7.66 -1.03
C VAL A 79 2.08 8.18 -1.75
N GLN A 80 2.83 7.29 -2.39
CA GLN A 80 3.96 7.68 -3.23
C GLN A 80 3.55 7.61 -4.69
N VAL A 81 3.69 8.73 -5.40
CA VAL A 81 3.29 8.89 -6.80
C VAL A 81 4.52 9.02 -7.70
N ASN A 82 4.32 8.92 -9.02
CA ASN A 82 5.35 9.08 -10.03
C ASN A 82 6.52 8.09 -9.86
N LEU A 83 6.21 6.86 -9.47
CA LEU A 83 7.20 5.81 -9.32
C LEU A 83 7.73 5.38 -10.69
N ALA A 84 9.03 5.14 -10.79
CA ALA A 84 9.64 4.62 -12.00
C ALA A 84 9.29 3.13 -12.19
N ALA A 85 9.28 2.67 -13.44
CA ALA A 85 9.10 1.26 -13.75
C ALA A 85 10.26 0.44 -13.13
N GLY A 86 9.96 -0.36 -12.11
CA GLY A 86 10.94 -1.15 -11.36
C GLY A 86 11.19 -0.69 -9.92
N GLU A 87 10.63 0.45 -9.50
CA GLU A 87 10.52 0.79 -8.08
C GLU A 87 9.45 -0.11 -7.44
N THR A 88 9.89 -1.28 -6.98
CA THR A 88 9.05 -2.23 -6.24
C THR A 88 8.80 -1.71 -4.82
N ALA A 89 7.82 -2.28 -4.14
CA ALA A 89 7.51 -2.06 -2.72
C ALA A 89 8.75 -1.99 -1.83
N TYR A 90 9.75 -2.83 -2.10
CA TYR A 90 11.03 -2.84 -1.37
C TYR A 90 11.90 -1.62 -1.65
N VAL A 91 11.99 -1.18 -2.92
CA VAL A 91 12.73 0.05 -3.29
C VAL A 91 12.01 1.29 -2.76
N VAL A 92 10.69 1.23 -2.78
CA VAL A 92 9.79 2.30 -2.33
C VAL A 92 9.85 2.49 -0.81
N GLU A 93 10.05 1.43 -0.02
CA GLU A 93 10.32 1.51 1.42
C GLU A 93 11.58 2.34 1.74
N LEU A 94 12.63 2.14 0.96
CA LEU A 94 13.93 2.80 1.19
C LEU A 94 13.96 4.25 0.68
N THR A 95 12.91 4.70 -0.01
CA THR A 95 12.88 6.01 -0.67
C THR A 95 11.88 6.93 0.04
N PRO A 96 12.33 8.06 0.62
CA PRO A 96 11.41 9.02 1.23
C PRO A 96 10.39 9.54 0.21
N SER A 97 9.13 9.68 0.63
CA SER A 97 8.04 10.20 -0.20
C SER A 97 8.44 11.52 -0.86
N LYS A 98 8.46 11.56 -2.20
CA LYS A 98 8.74 12.78 -2.96
C LYS A 98 7.54 13.72 -2.79
N THR A 99 7.71 14.72 -1.95
CA THR A 99 6.70 15.77 -1.75
C THR A 99 6.56 16.58 -3.05
N LEU A 100 5.34 16.67 -3.58
CA LEU A 100 5.03 17.58 -4.69
C LEU A 100 5.16 19.03 -4.17
N THR A 101 6.11 19.79 -4.72
CA THR A 101 6.24 21.26 -4.54
C THR A 101 5.45 22.02 -5.59
#